data_AF-A0A815NHH3-F1
#
_entry.id   AF-A0A815NHH3-F1
#
_cell.length_a   1.000
_cell.length_b   1.000
_cell.length_c   1.000
_cell.angle_alpha   90.00
_cell.angle_beta   90.00
_cell.angle_gamma   90.00
#
_symmetry.space_group_name_H-M   'P 1'
#
loop_
_entity.id
_entity.type
_entity.pdbx_description
1 polymer ?
#
loop_
_entity_poly.entity_id
_entity_poly.type
_entity_poly.pdbx_seq_one_letter_code
_entity_poly.pdbx_strand_id
1 'polypeptide(L)'
;MILFSLICIFTTYPDYILPDGLNRTILVIYQSLSRTLWAIVIGWVLFLCSVNQGGIVNKILSWPIWAPLSRLNYSCYLVHAVILNIILYNQKLPLYYQGHLIVNNFVSHIFFSYSASIVVAIFFETPFFIIEKKIFKR
;
A
#
# COMPACT_ATOMS: atom_id res chain seq x y z
N MET A 1 -2.20 -1.52 2.56
CA MET A 1 -2.33 -0.05 2.39
C MET A 1 -3.17 0.31 1.15
N ILE A 2 -2.87 -0.25 -0.02
CA ILE A 2 -3.60 0.04 -1.28
C ILE A 2 -5.08 -0.35 -1.22
N LEU A 3 -5.38 -1.58 -0.79
CA LEU A 3 -6.76 -2.07 -0.57
C LEU A 3 -7.56 -1.21 0.42
N PHE A 4 -6.90 -0.75 1.48
CA PHE A 4 -7.49 0.14 2.47
C PHE A 4 -7.79 1.52 1.89
N SER A 5 -6.87 2.06 1.08
CA SER A 5 -7.10 3.35 0.39
C SER A 5 -8.25 3.26 -0.62
N LEU A 6 -8.40 2.12 -1.31
CA LEU A 6 -9.53 1.89 -2.22
C LEU A 6 -10.84 1.86 -1.45
N ILE A 7 -10.90 1.16 -0.32
CA ILE A 7 -12.07 1.15 0.56
C ILE A 7 -12.42 2.58 1.01
N CYS A 8 -11.43 3.37 1.45
CA CYS A 8 -11.66 4.77 1.83
C CYS A 8 -12.17 5.63 0.67
N ILE A 9 -11.67 5.43 -0.56
CA ILE A 9 -12.12 6.18 -1.74
C ILE A 9 -13.58 5.79 -2.09
N PHE A 10 -13.90 4.49 -2.06
CA PHE A 10 -15.26 4.01 -2.30
C PHE A 10 -16.27 4.48 -1.24
N THR A 11 -15.86 4.61 0.03
CA THR A 11 -16.74 5.15 1.09
C THR A 11 -16.94 6.66 0.98
N THR A 12 -15.94 7.41 0.52
CA THR A 12 -16.04 8.89 0.39
C THR A 12 -16.74 9.30 -0.91
N TYR A 13 -16.74 8.44 -1.93
CA TYR A 13 -17.38 8.69 -3.22
C TYR A 13 -18.89 9.05 -3.17
N PRO A 14 -19.75 8.32 -2.44
CA PRO A 14 -21.17 8.67 -2.34
C PRO A 14 -21.44 10.02 -1.66
N ASP A 15 -20.58 10.45 -0.73
CA ASP A 15 -20.73 11.73 -0.01
C ASP A 15 -20.52 12.97 -0.90
N TYR A 16 -19.86 12.81 -2.06
CA TYR A 16 -19.70 13.90 -3.04
C TYR A 16 -20.90 14.04 -3.98
N ILE A 17 -21.75 13.02 -4.10
CA ILE A 17 -22.84 12.95 -5.10
C ILE A 17 -24.22 13.06 -4.44
N LEU A 18 -24.38 12.64 -3.18
CA LEU A 18 -25.63 12.70 -2.45
C LEU A 18 -25.67 13.97 -1.56
N PRO A 19 -26.59 14.92 -1.80
CA PRO A 19 -26.70 16.16 -1.02
C PRO A 19 -27.30 15.96 0.38
N ASP A 20 -27.80 14.76 0.70
CA ASP A 20 -28.34 14.41 2.01
C ASP A 20 -27.18 14.01 2.94
N GLY A 21 -26.65 15.03 3.62
CA GLY A 21 -25.43 14.97 4.40
C GLY A 21 -25.43 13.89 5.48
N LEU A 22 -24.67 12.84 5.24
CA LEU A 22 -24.04 12.10 6.32
C LEU A 22 -23.27 13.12 7.18
N ASN A 23 -23.46 13.05 8.51
CA ASN A 23 -22.83 13.99 9.45
C ASN A 23 -21.32 14.07 9.18
N ARG A 24 -20.84 15.22 8.70
CA ARG A 24 -19.42 15.48 8.37
C ARG A 24 -18.47 15.07 9.49
N THR A 25 -18.93 15.20 10.74
CA THR A 25 -18.24 14.76 11.95
C THR A 25 -17.89 13.26 11.92
N ILE A 26 -18.83 12.40 11.51
CA ILE A 26 -18.64 10.95 11.44
C ILE A 26 -17.60 10.61 10.35
N LEU A 27 -17.63 11.32 9.22
CA LEU A 27 -16.70 11.10 8.11
C LEU A 27 -15.26 11.44 8.51
N VAL A 28 -15.04 12.57 9.17
CA VAL A 28 -13.70 12.99 9.64
C VAL A 28 -13.17 12.03 10.72
N ILE A 29 -14.04 11.63 11.64
CA ILE A 29 -13.74 10.63 12.67
C ILE A 29 -13.35 9.30 12.01
N TYR A 30 -14.18 8.81 11.08
CA TYR A 30 -13.91 7.56 10.36
C TYR A 30 -12.58 7.63 9.60
N GLN A 31 -12.35 8.69 8.82
CA GLN A 31 -11.13 8.84 8.02
C GLN A 31 -9.87 8.87 8.90
N SER A 32 -9.91 9.54 10.05
CA SER A 32 -8.78 9.63 10.97
C SER A 32 -8.53 8.33 11.73
N LEU A 33 -9.59 7.67 12.21
CA LEU A 33 -9.49 6.42 12.98
C LEU A 33 -9.21 5.20 12.11
N SER A 34 -9.58 5.25 10.84
CA SER A 34 -9.37 4.15 9.90
C SER A 34 -7.91 3.68 9.90
N ARG A 35 -6.97 4.61 9.74
CA ARG A 35 -5.53 4.32 9.66
C ARG A 35 -4.94 3.90 11.00
N THR A 36 -5.40 4.49 12.10
CA THR A 36 -4.92 4.15 13.45
C THR A 36 -5.42 2.79 13.89
N LEU A 37 -6.70 2.48 13.67
CA LEU A 37 -7.27 1.16 13.94
C LEU A 37 -6.56 0.07 13.14
N TRP A 38 -6.29 0.31 11.86
CA TRP A 38 -5.54 -0.65 11.04
C TRP A 38 -4.14 -0.91 11.59
N ALA A 39 -3.42 0.14 12.01
CA ALA A 39 -2.11 0.01 12.62
C ALA A 39 -2.17 -0.74 13.96
N ILE A 40 -3.18 -0.47 14.79
CA ILE A 40 -3.41 -1.16 16.06
C ILE A 40 -3.69 -2.65 15.83
N VAL A 41 -4.53 -2.99 14.84
CA VAL A 41 -4.84 -4.39 14.50
C VAL A 41 -3.58 -5.13 14.06
N ILE A 42 -2.77 -4.55 13.18
CA ILE A 42 -1.50 -5.18 12.77
C ILE A 42 -0.54 -5.29 13.95
N GLY A 43 -0.42 -4.25 14.78
CA GLY A 43 0.43 -4.25 15.97
C GLY A 43 0.02 -5.34 16.97
N TRP A 44 -1.29 -5.54 17.15
CA TRP A 44 -1.83 -6.60 17.99
C TRP A 44 -1.49 -7.99 17.43
N VAL A 45 -1.62 -8.19 16.12
CA VAL A 45 -1.20 -9.44 15.46
C VAL A 45 0.28 -9.72 15.65
N LEU A 46 1.15 -8.70 15.51
CA LEU A 46 2.59 -8.82 15.75
C LEU A 46 2.91 -9.17 17.21
N PHE A 47 2.17 -8.57 18.16
CA PHE A 47 2.30 -8.88 19.58
C PHE A 47 1.88 -10.34 19.89
N LEU A 48 0.79 -10.82 19.29
CA LEU A 48 0.38 -12.23 19.42
C LEU A 48 1.43 -13.19 18.82
N CYS A 49 2.10 -12.79 17.73
CA CYS A 49 3.21 -13.54 17.15
C CYS A 49 4.43 -13.57 18.09
N SER A 50 4.79 -12.46 18.76
CA SER A 50 5.95 -12.43 19.65
C SER A 50 5.77 -13.25 20.94
N VAL A 51 4.54 -13.36 21.43
CA VAL A 51 4.19 -14.17 22.61
C VAL A 51 4.05 -15.67 22.27
N ASN A 52 4.34 -16.08 21.03
CA ASN A 52 4.18 -17.46 20.51
C ASN A 52 2.75 -18.03 20.61
N GLN A 53 1.76 -17.20 20.92
CA GLN A 53 0.34 -17.57 20.98
C GLN A 53 -0.40 -17.33 19.65
N GLY A 54 0.31 -16.88 18.60
CA GLY A 54 -0.25 -16.58 17.28
C GLY A 54 -0.71 -17.79 16.44
N GLY A 55 -0.58 -19.02 16.93
CA GLY A 55 -1.11 -20.24 16.30
C GLY A 55 -0.83 -20.35 14.79
N ILE A 56 -1.90 -20.33 13.99
CA ILE A 56 -1.87 -20.42 12.52
C ILE A 56 -1.20 -19.21 11.88
N VAL A 57 -1.38 -18.01 12.44
CA VAL A 57 -0.80 -16.77 11.90
C VAL A 57 0.72 -16.79 11.97
N ASN A 58 1.29 -17.34 13.04
CA ASN A 58 2.74 -17.52 13.16
C ASN A 58 3.31 -18.50 12.13
N LYS A 59 2.57 -19.57 11.79
CA LYS A 59 2.97 -20.50 10.72
C LYS A 59 2.91 -19.86 9.34
N ILE A 60 1.90 -19.02 9.09
CA ILE A 60 1.80 -18.27 7.84
C ILE A 60 2.95 -17.26 7.75
N LEU A 61 3.21 -16.47 8.79
CA LEU A 61 4.25 -15.43 8.76
C LEU A 61 5.69 -15.98 8.77
N SER A 62 5.94 -17.13 9.38
CA SER A 62 7.27 -17.76 9.40
C SER A 62 7.65 -18.45 8.09
N TRP A 63 6.76 -18.42 7.09
CA TRP A 63 7.00 -19.09 5.82
C TRP A 63 8.08 -18.34 5.00
N PRO A 64 9.09 -19.04 4.44
CA PRO A 64 10.21 -18.40 3.74
C PRO A 64 9.80 -17.64 2.47
N ILE A 65 8.56 -17.84 1.99
CA ILE A 65 7.98 -17.09 0.87
C ILE A 65 7.79 -15.59 1.19
N TRP A 66 7.65 -15.22 2.48
CA TRP A 66 7.46 -13.83 2.89
C TRP A 66 8.74 -13.00 2.83
N ALA A 67 9.91 -13.64 2.92
CA ALA A 67 11.19 -12.96 2.84
C ALA A 67 11.44 -12.28 1.48
N PRO A 68 11.32 -12.97 0.31
CA PRO A 68 11.44 -12.31 -0.99
C PRO A 68 10.26 -11.36 -1.26
N LEU A 69 9.06 -11.69 -0.77
CA LEU A 69 7.87 -10.84 -0.97
C LEU A 69 7.99 -9.50 -0.23
N SER A 70 8.61 -9.47 0.94
CA SER A 70 8.88 -8.25 1.71
C SER A 70 9.84 -7.31 0.96
N ARG A 71 10.89 -7.87 0.34
CA ARG A 71 11.86 -7.11 -0.47
C ARG A 71 11.17 -6.46 -1.67
N LEU A 72 10.36 -7.22 -2.42
CA LEU A 72 9.63 -6.70 -3.57
C LEU A 72 8.64 -5.58 -3.18
N ASN A 73 7.95 -5.72 -2.05
CA ASN A 73 7.07 -4.66 -1.53
C ASN A 73 7.84 -3.39 -1.14
N TYR A 74 9.05 -3.53 -0.60
CA TYR A 74 9.91 -2.40 -0.26
C TYR A 74 10.37 -1.63 -1.52
N SER A 75 10.81 -2.35 -2.54
CA SER A 75 11.14 -1.79 -3.85
C SER A 75 9.94 -1.06 -4.48
N CYS A 76 8.74 -1.63 -4.34
CA CYS A 76 7.50 -1.01 -4.80
C CYS A 76 7.18 0.30 -4.07
N TYR A 77 7.36 0.31 -2.75
CA TYR A 77 7.12 1.50 -1.94
C TYR A 77 8.03 2.68 -2.34
N LEU A 78 9.31 2.43 -2.59
CA LEU A 78 10.26 3.47 -3.02
C LEU A 78 9.90 4.03 -4.40
N VAL A 79 9.63 3.15 -5.38
CA VAL A 79 9.29 3.56 -6.76
C VAL A 79 7.95 4.30 -6.78
N HIS A 80 6.97 3.84 -6.00
CA HIS A 80 5.68 4.50 -5.87
C HIS A 80 5.80 5.95 -5.40
N ALA A 81 6.61 6.19 -4.35
CA ALA A 81 6.84 7.53 -3.82
C ALA A 81 7.49 8.45 -4.88
N VAL A 82 8.46 7.95 -5.65
CA VAL A 82 9.11 8.71 -6.72
C VAL A 82 8.11 9.07 -7.82
N ILE A 83 7.32 8.11 -8.29
CA ILE A 83 6.30 8.33 -9.33
C ILE A 83 5.25 9.34 -8.87
N LEU A 84 4.75 9.23 -7.64
CA LEU A 84 3.81 10.20 -7.10
C LEU A 84 4.39 11.63 -7.07
N ASN A 85 5.65 11.79 -6.65
CA ASN A 85 6.32 13.10 -6.65
C ASN A 85 6.44 13.68 -8.07
N ILE A 86 6.81 12.85 -9.06
CA ILE A 86 6.91 13.28 -10.46
C ILE A 86 5.54 13.72 -10.99
N ILE A 87 4.48 12.97 -10.67
CA ILE A 87 3.13 13.30 -11.13
C ILE A 87 2.63 14.58 -10.46
N LEU A 88 2.84 14.76 -9.16
CA LEU A 88 2.49 15.99 -8.44
C LEU A 88 3.23 17.21 -9.01
N TYR A 89 4.50 17.07 -9.37
CA TYR A 89 5.27 18.17 -9.97
C TYR A 89 4.79 18.55 -11.38
N ASN A 90 4.28 17.57 -12.14
CA ASN A 90 3.76 17.78 -13.49
C ASN A 90 2.27 18.17 -13.51
N GLN A 91 1.56 18.11 -12.37
CA GLN A 91 0.16 18.49 -12.28
C GLN A 91 0.00 20.01 -12.32
N LYS A 92 -0.42 20.53 -13.49
CA LYS A 92 -0.70 21.95 -13.72
C LYS A 92 -2.20 22.29 -13.80
N LEU A 93 -3.09 21.29 -13.77
CA LEU A 93 -4.53 21.45 -14.00
C LEU A 93 -5.36 20.88 -12.82
N PRO A 94 -6.47 21.54 -12.44
CA PRO A 94 -7.40 21.01 -11.45
C PRO A 94 -8.11 19.76 -12.01
N LEU A 95 -8.06 18.66 -11.25
CA LEU A 95 -8.72 17.41 -11.61
C LEU A 95 -10.25 17.58 -11.51
N TYR A 96 -10.96 17.37 -12.62
CA TYR A 96 -12.41 17.28 -12.61
C TYR A 96 -12.85 16.03 -11.82
N TYR A 97 -13.52 16.26 -10.68
CA TYR A 97 -13.99 15.23 -9.76
C TYR A 97 -15.23 14.50 -10.32
N GLN A 98 -15.03 13.62 -11.29
CA GLN A 98 -16.01 12.59 -11.64
C GLN A 98 -15.52 11.24 -11.12
N GLY A 99 -16.38 10.48 -10.45
CA GLY A 99 -16.00 9.22 -9.79
C GLY A 99 -15.31 8.21 -10.66
N HIS A 100 -15.82 8.02 -11.86
CA HIS A 100 -15.24 7.09 -12.82
C HIS A 100 -13.81 7.50 -13.21
N LEU A 101 -13.55 8.80 -13.36
CA LEU A 101 -12.22 9.31 -13.67
C LEU A 101 -11.25 9.11 -12.51
N ILE A 102 -11.71 9.28 -11.27
CA ILE A 102 -10.89 9.06 -10.06
C ILE A 102 -10.48 7.60 -9.96
N VAL A 103 -11.43 6.67 -10.09
CA VAL A 103 -11.15 5.23 -10.03
C VAL A 103 -10.19 4.82 -11.15
N ASN A 104 -10.43 5.25 -12.39
CA ASN A 104 -9.57 4.93 -13.53
C ASN A 104 -8.14 5.47 -13.34
N ASN A 105 -8.01 6.70 -12.83
CA ASN A 105 -6.70 7.29 -12.57
C ASN A 105 -5.96 6.55 -11.44
N PHE A 106 -6.65 6.17 -10.37
CA PHE A 106 -6.07 5.37 -9.29
C PHE A 106 -5.57 4.01 -9.78
N VAL A 107 -6.38 3.30 -10.57
CA VAL A 107 -5.99 2.00 -11.14
C VAL A 107 -4.77 2.16 -12.06
N SER A 108 -4.75 3.21 -12.88
CA SER A 108 -3.63 3.50 -13.78
C SER A 108 -2.33 3.76 -13.00
N HIS A 109 -2.39 4.59 -11.95
CA HIS A 109 -1.24 4.87 -11.09
C HIS A 109 -0.72 3.61 -10.39
N ILE A 110 -1.61 2.73 -9.91
CA ILE A 110 -1.22 1.46 -9.29
C ILE A 110 -0.51 0.58 -10.32
N PHE A 111 -1.07 0.45 -11.52
CA PHE A 111 -0.49 -0.37 -12.58
C PHE A 111 0.90 0.12 -13.01
N PHE A 112 1.06 1.43 -13.24
CA PHE A 112 2.36 2.02 -13.58
C PHE A 112 3.38 1.89 -12.44
N SER A 113 2.94 2.06 -11.19
CA SER A 113 3.83 1.91 -10.04
C SER A 113 4.30 0.46 -9.86
N TYR A 114 3.40 -0.51 -10.06
CA TYR A 114 3.73 -1.91 -9.89
C TYR A 114 4.62 -2.44 -11.02
N SER A 115 4.35 -2.03 -12.26
CA SER A 115 5.20 -2.36 -13.41
C SER A 115 6.61 -1.77 -13.26
N ALA A 116 6.73 -0.48 -12.91
CA ALA A 116 8.01 0.16 -12.65
C ALA A 116 8.75 -0.49 -11.47
N SER A 117 8.03 -0.86 -10.41
CA SER A 117 8.61 -1.58 -9.28
C SER A 117 9.20 -2.92 -9.67
N ILE A 118 8.52 -3.69 -10.53
CA ILE A 118 9.01 -5.01 -10.97
C ILE A 118 10.32 -4.85 -11.74
N VAL A 119 10.40 -3.84 -12.62
CA VAL A 119 11.63 -3.54 -13.36
C VAL A 119 12.76 -3.21 -12.39
N VAL A 120 12.55 -2.28 -11.46
CA VAL A 120 13.58 -1.89 -10.47
C VAL A 120 13.96 -3.06 -9.57
N ALA A 121 13.00 -3.85 -9.10
CA ALA A 121 13.26 -5.03 -8.29
C ALA A 121 14.12 -6.05 -9.04
N ILE A 122 13.83 -6.32 -10.32
CA ILE A 122 14.66 -7.23 -11.13
C ILE A 122 16.06 -6.66 -11.32
N PHE A 123 16.21 -5.38 -11.68
CA PHE A 123 17.52 -4.77 -11.94
C PHE A 123 18.40 -4.62 -10.71
N PHE A 124 17.84 -4.37 -9.52
CA PHE A 124 18.62 -4.15 -8.31
C PHE A 124 18.62 -5.38 -7.38
N GLU A 125 17.48 -6.02 -7.12
CA GLU A 125 17.44 -7.14 -6.16
C GLU A 125 18.15 -8.39 -6.70
N THR A 126 18.06 -8.69 -8.00
CA THR A 126 18.74 -9.87 -8.57
C THR A 126 20.27 -9.80 -8.51
N PRO A 127 20.97 -8.69 -8.88
CA PRO A 127 22.41 -8.63 -8.73
C PRO A 127 22.83 -8.62 -7.26
N PHE A 128 22.13 -7.92 -6.38
CA PHE A 128 22.45 -7.91 -4.95
C PHE A 128 22.30 -9.29 -4.31
N PHE A 129 21.28 -10.06 -4.68
CA PHE A 129 21.11 -11.43 -4.20
C PHE A 129 22.22 -12.38 -4.67
N ILE A 130 22.66 -12.23 -5.92
CA ILE A 130 23.77 -13.01 -6.48
C ILE A 130 25.08 -12.68 -5.77
N ILE A 131 25.30 -11.40 -5.44
CA ILE A 131 26.48 -10.93 -4.69
C ILE A 131 26.43 -11.43 -3.25
N GLU A 132 25.28 -11.31 -2.56
CA GLU A 132 25.06 -11.80 -1.20
C GLU A 132 25.36 -13.29 -1.11
N LYS A 133 24.87 -14.09 -2.07
CA LYS A 133 25.12 -15.55 -2.12
C LYS A 133 26.58 -15.90 -2.45
N LYS A 134 27.30 -15.06 -3.19
CA LYS A 134 28.73 -15.25 -3.47
C LYS A 134 29.62 -14.85 -2.30
N ILE A 135 29.27 -13.78 -1.58
CA ILE A 135 30.01 -13.26 -0.42
C ILE A 135 29.76 -14.13 0.81
N PHE A 136 28.51 -14.48 1.07
CA PHE A 136 28.10 -15.22 2.26
C PHE A 136 28.12 -16.73 2.04
N LYS A 137 29.09 -17.22 1.26
CA LYS A 137 29.28 -18.63 0.90
C LYS A 137 29.46 -19.50 2.15
N ARG A 138 28.33 -19.86 2.75
CA ARG A 138 28.05 -20.95 3.67
C ARG A 138 26.75 -21.60 3.20
#